data_AF-A0A353RVJ0-F1
#
_entry.id   AF-A0A353RVJ0-F1
#
_cell.length_a   1.000
_cell.length_b   1.000
_cell.length_c   1.000
_cell.angle_alpha   90.00
_cell.angle_beta   90.00
_cell.angle_gamma   90.00
#
_symmetry.space_group_name_H-M   'P 1'
#
loop_
_entity.id
_entity.type
_entity.pdbx_description
1 polymer ?
#
loop_
_entity_poly.entity_id
_entity_poly.type
_entity_poly.pdbx_seq_one_letter_code
_entity_poly.pdbx_strand_id
1 'polypeptide(L)'
;MKDQCGDRMLPAASKLVSAINKKGATPILFMTWGRRDGLKENGFKDFSSMQNELSVCYLRVAKTLKVAVAPIGDTWLNAKKGAPLLDFWNPDNSHPNLTGSYLAACVLYAVIFQDSPEGIGDHLNLGKTKAGYLQKIAAETVLNDLKRWHIK
;
A
#
# COMPACT_ATOMS: atom_id res chain seq x y z
N MET A 1 23.62 -6.91 -1.93
CA MET A 1 22.26 -7.20 -1.44
C MET A 1 21.16 -6.39 -2.13
N LYS A 2 21.42 -5.19 -2.68
CA LYS A 2 20.41 -4.37 -3.39
C LYS A 2 19.82 -5.00 -4.67
N ASP A 3 20.48 -5.98 -5.27
CA ASP A 3 20.02 -6.59 -6.54
C ASP A 3 18.95 -7.69 -6.40
N GLN A 4 18.68 -8.18 -5.19
CA GLN A 4 17.76 -9.32 -4.96
C GLN A 4 16.30 -8.90 -4.66
N CYS A 5 16.05 -7.58 -4.54
CA CYS A 5 14.74 -7.04 -4.21
C CYS A 5 13.73 -7.40 -5.30
N GLY A 6 12.68 -8.14 -4.92
CA GLY A 6 11.66 -8.66 -5.84
C GLY A 6 11.96 -10.02 -6.46
N ASP A 7 13.21 -10.50 -6.46
CA ASP A 7 13.57 -11.77 -7.14
C ASP A 7 12.93 -13.00 -6.49
N ARG A 8 12.69 -12.96 -5.17
CA ARG A 8 11.93 -14.01 -4.47
C ARG A 8 10.43 -13.94 -4.75
N MET A 9 9.89 -12.72 -4.93
CA MET A 9 8.47 -12.50 -5.18
C MET A 9 8.09 -12.81 -6.64
N LEU A 10 8.95 -12.43 -7.58
CA LEU A 10 8.66 -12.40 -9.01
C LEU A 10 8.24 -13.76 -9.60
N PRO A 11 8.90 -14.91 -9.30
CA PRO A 11 8.49 -16.20 -9.85
C PRO A 11 7.07 -16.61 -9.41
N ALA A 12 6.73 -16.39 -8.14
CA ALA A 12 5.40 -16.70 -7.62
C ALA A 12 4.34 -15.71 -8.14
N ALA A 13 4.65 -14.41 -8.12
CA ALA A 13 3.78 -13.37 -8.64
C ALA A 13 3.48 -13.58 -10.13
N SER A 14 4.46 -13.97 -10.94
CA SER A 14 4.28 -14.28 -12.37
C SER A 14 3.28 -15.42 -12.60
N LYS A 15 3.38 -16.51 -11.82
CA LYS A 15 2.43 -17.63 -11.89
C LYS A 15 1.01 -17.18 -11.53
N LEU A 16 0.85 -16.38 -10.47
CA LEU A 16 -0.45 -15.87 -10.04
C LEU A 16 -1.04 -14.90 -11.07
N VAL A 17 -0.26 -13.94 -11.56
CA VAL A 17 -0.68 -12.99 -12.60
C VAL A 17 -1.12 -13.73 -13.86
N SER A 18 -0.37 -14.76 -14.30
CA SER A 18 -0.77 -15.58 -15.45
C SER A 18 -2.10 -16.30 -15.20
N ALA A 19 -2.30 -16.88 -14.01
CA ALA A 19 -3.53 -17.57 -13.66
C ALA A 19 -4.74 -16.62 -13.60
N ILE A 20 -4.57 -15.42 -13.03
CA ILE A 20 -5.61 -14.37 -12.94
C ILE A 20 -5.99 -13.90 -14.35
N ASN A 21 -5.01 -13.57 -15.18
CA ASN A 21 -5.24 -13.12 -16.57
C ASN A 21 -5.96 -14.19 -17.41
N LYS A 22 -5.64 -15.48 -17.22
CA LYS A 22 -6.35 -16.60 -17.89
C LYS A 22 -7.84 -16.68 -17.53
N LYS A 23 -8.26 -16.05 -16.42
CA LYS A 23 -9.67 -15.96 -16.00
C LYS A 23 -10.32 -14.63 -16.40
N GLY A 24 -9.62 -13.77 -17.14
CA GLY A 24 -10.13 -12.46 -17.57
C GLY A 24 -10.19 -11.41 -16.45
N ALA A 25 -9.64 -11.70 -15.26
CA ALA A 25 -9.55 -10.75 -14.17
C ALA A 25 -8.28 -9.89 -14.29
N THR A 26 -8.30 -8.70 -13.67
CA THR A 26 -7.15 -7.78 -13.65
C THR A 26 -6.41 -7.90 -12.32
N PRO A 27 -5.14 -8.34 -12.31
CA PRO A 27 -4.35 -8.42 -11.09
C PRO A 27 -3.89 -7.03 -10.64
N ILE A 28 -3.97 -6.79 -9.33
CA ILE A 28 -3.42 -5.62 -8.65
C ILE A 28 -2.51 -6.13 -7.52
N LEU A 29 -1.27 -5.64 -7.45
CA LEU A 29 -0.38 -5.97 -6.35
C LEU A 29 -0.74 -5.14 -5.11
N PHE A 30 -0.99 -5.82 -4.00
CA PHE A 30 -1.23 -5.17 -2.71
C PHE A 30 0.11 -4.80 -2.05
N MET A 31 0.60 -3.57 -2.23
CA MET A 31 1.84 -3.13 -1.57
C MET A 31 1.60 -2.96 -0.08
N THR A 32 2.10 -3.92 0.69
CA THR A 32 2.01 -3.94 2.15
C THR A 32 2.80 -2.79 2.79
N TRP A 33 2.58 -2.61 4.09
CA TRP A 33 3.33 -1.70 4.94
C TRP A 33 4.54 -2.38 5.60
N GLY A 34 5.55 -1.58 5.96
CA GLY A 34 6.61 -1.99 6.88
C GLY A 34 6.09 -2.20 8.31
N ARG A 35 6.82 -2.99 9.10
CA ARG A 35 6.55 -3.16 10.54
C ARG A 35 6.80 -1.87 11.30
N ARG A 36 6.08 -1.64 12.40
CA ARG A 36 6.14 -0.39 13.21
C ARG A 36 7.59 -0.03 13.56
N ASP A 37 8.32 -1.01 14.08
CA ASP A 37 9.70 -0.84 14.58
C ASP A 37 10.76 -1.28 13.56
N GLY A 38 10.37 -1.51 12.30
CA GLY A 38 11.22 -2.17 11.31
C GLY A 38 11.42 -3.66 11.61
N LEU A 39 12.52 -4.20 11.10
CA LEU A 39 12.91 -5.60 11.23
C LEU A 39 14.44 -5.65 11.25
N LYS A 40 15.01 -5.49 12.45
CA LYS A 40 16.45 -5.21 12.65
C LYS A 40 17.33 -6.38 12.22
N GLU A 41 16.86 -7.59 12.42
CA GLU A 41 17.50 -8.83 11.95
C GLU A 41 17.67 -8.86 10.43
N ASN A 42 16.86 -8.09 9.70
CA ASN A 42 16.93 -7.91 8.26
C ASN A 42 17.53 -6.56 7.84
N GLY A 43 18.10 -5.80 8.79
CA GLY A 43 18.75 -4.51 8.54
C GLY A 43 17.79 -3.32 8.41
N PHE A 44 16.50 -3.50 8.70
CA PHE A 44 15.53 -2.40 8.68
C PHE A 44 15.37 -1.80 10.07
N LYS A 45 15.85 -0.57 10.25
CA LYS A 45 15.91 0.12 11.55
C LYS A 45 14.55 0.61 12.06
N ASP A 46 13.62 0.87 11.15
CA ASP A 46 12.32 1.50 11.41
C ASP A 46 11.34 1.19 10.27
N PHE A 47 10.07 1.56 10.48
CA PHE A 47 9.02 1.49 9.46
C PHE A 47 9.44 2.10 8.12
N SER A 48 10.00 3.31 8.12
CA SER A 48 10.32 4.05 6.89
C SER A 48 11.38 3.33 6.04
N SER A 49 12.43 2.81 6.67
CA SER A 49 13.49 2.06 5.99
C SER A 49 12.96 0.77 5.36
N MET A 50 12.08 0.04 6.07
CA MET A 50 11.43 -1.14 5.53
C MET A 50 10.46 -0.79 4.41
N GLN A 51 9.67 0.28 4.58
CA GLN A 51 8.68 0.69 3.58
C GLN A 51 9.35 1.07 2.27
N ASN A 52 10.43 1.85 2.31
CA ASN A 52 11.15 2.24 1.11
C ASN A 52 11.63 1.03 0.30
N GLU A 53 12.14 -0.02 0.97
CA GLU A 53 12.57 -1.25 0.30
C GLU A 53 11.37 -2.02 -0.28
N LEU A 54 10.28 -2.16 0.48
CA LEU A 54 9.04 -2.77 -0.03
C LEU A 54 8.57 -2.06 -1.30
N SER A 55 8.52 -0.74 -1.31
CA SER A 55 8.05 0.05 -2.44
C SER A 55 8.91 -0.17 -3.68
N VAL A 56 10.25 -0.22 -3.53
CA VAL A 56 11.16 -0.57 -4.62
C VAL A 56 10.86 -1.97 -5.16
N CYS A 57 10.68 -2.97 -4.28
CA CYS A 57 10.44 -4.35 -4.69
C CYS A 57 9.10 -4.52 -5.41
N TYR A 58 8.02 -3.95 -4.86
CA TYR A 58 6.69 -4.01 -5.47
C TYR A 58 6.68 -3.32 -6.84
N LEU A 59 7.27 -2.12 -6.97
CA LEU A 59 7.33 -1.39 -8.24
C LEU A 59 8.18 -2.11 -9.29
N ARG A 60 9.27 -2.78 -8.89
CA ARG A 60 10.06 -3.62 -9.81
C ARG A 60 9.22 -4.78 -10.35
N VAL A 61 8.52 -5.50 -9.47
CA VAL A 61 7.66 -6.62 -9.89
C VAL A 61 6.50 -6.13 -10.76
N ALA A 62 5.86 -5.02 -10.38
CA ALA A 62 4.78 -4.38 -11.14
C ALA A 62 5.22 -4.01 -12.56
N LYS A 63 6.38 -3.36 -12.69
CA LYS A 63 6.98 -2.99 -13.97
C LYS A 63 7.27 -4.22 -14.84
N THR A 64 7.86 -5.28 -14.27
CA THR A 64 8.19 -6.51 -15.00
C THR A 64 6.93 -7.23 -15.48
N LEU A 65 5.91 -7.34 -14.63
CA LEU A 65 4.68 -8.07 -14.93
C LEU A 65 3.62 -7.21 -15.64
N LYS A 66 3.86 -5.89 -15.76
CA LYS A 66 2.93 -4.90 -16.32
C LYS A 66 1.57 -4.91 -15.61
N VAL A 67 1.59 -4.93 -14.28
CA VAL A 67 0.39 -4.95 -13.42
C VAL A 67 0.34 -3.72 -12.52
N ALA A 68 -0.86 -3.31 -12.13
CA ALA A 68 -1.07 -2.18 -11.22
C ALA A 68 -0.63 -2.51 -9.78
N VAL A 69 -0.38 -1.47 -8.98
CA VAL A 69 -0.07 -1.55 -7.55
C VAL A 69 -1.09 -0.73 -6.76
N ALA A 70 -1.62 -1.30 -5.70
CA ALA A 70 -2.29 -0.55 -4.65
C ALA A 70 -1.24 -0.15 -3.59
N PRO A 71 -0.88 1.14 -3.45
CA PRO A 71 0.27 1.60 -2.66
C PRO A 71 -0.07 1.82 -1.17
N ILE A 72 -0.58 0.81 -0.45
CA ILE A 72 -1.05 0.98 0.93
C ILE A 72 0.09 1.45 1.84
N GLY A 73 1.24 0.78 1.80
CA GLY A 73 2.39 1.13 2.63
C GLY A 73 2.97 2.52 2.36
N ASP A 74 3.05 2.94 1.08
CA ASP A 74 3.47 4.30 0.71
C ASP A 74 2.44 5.35 1.18
N THR A 75 1.15 4.99 1.15
CA THR A 75 0.08 5.86 1.69
C THR A 75 0.21 6.02 3.20
N TRP A 76 0.55 4.94 3.94
CA TRP A 76 0.84 5.04 5.38
C TRP A 76 2.04 5.95 5.65
N LEU A 77 3.10 5.84 4.86
CA LEU A 77 4.27 6.70 4.97
C LEU A 77 3.91 8.18 4.75
N ASN A 78 3.08 8.48 3.75
CA ASN A 78 2.61 9.85 3.48
C ASN A 78 1.69 10.37 4.59
N ALA A 79 0.78 9.52 5.10
CA ALA A 79 -0.10 9.87 6.21
C ALA A 79 0.69 10.18 7.49
N LYS A 80 1.74 9.41 7.82
CA LYS A 80 2.58 9.71 8.98
C LYS A 80 3.40 10.99 8.82
N LYS A 81 3.77 11.40 7.60
CA LYS A 81 4.45 12.69 7.38
C LYS A 81 3.55 13.88 7.75
N GLY A 82 2.27 13.83 7.37
CA GLY A 82 1.30 14.88 7.69
C GLY A 82 0.74 14.80 9.12
N ALA A 83 0.64 13.59 9.68
CA ALA A 83 0.14 13.35 11.03
C ALA A 83 1.00 12.30 11.77
N PRO A 84 2.16 12.69 12.35
CA PRO A 84 3.12 11.76 12.94
C PRO A 84 2.57 10.87 14.08
N LEU A 85 1.57 11.37 14.81
CA LEU A 85 0.92 10.69 15.92
C LEU A 85 -0.11 9.62 15.50
N LEU A 86 -0.45 9.51 14.20
CA LEU A 86 -1.34 8.45 13.75
C LEU A 86 -0.68 7.07 13.92
N ASP A 87 -1.44 6.15 14.51
CA ASP A 87 -1.06 4.76 14.65
C ASP A 87 -1.89 3.88 13.73
N PHE A 88 -1.22 3.03 12.95
CA PHE A 88 -1.82 2.12 11.99
C PHE A 88 -1.62 0.65 12.35
N TRP A 89 -0.83 0.34 13.38
CA TRP A 89 -0.51 -1.04 13.73
C TRP A 89 -1.32 -1.51 14.95
N ASN A 90 -1.57 -2.81 14.99
CA ASN A 90 -1.94 -3.51 16.19
C ASN A 90 -0.76 -3.56 17.19
N PRO A 91 -0.99 -4.00 18.44
CA PRO A 91 0.07 -4.15 19.44
C PRO A 91 1.18 -5.15 19.06
N ASP A 92 0.97 -5.98 18.04
CA ASP A 92 1.98 -6.92 17.51
C ASP A 92 3.00 -6.28 16.55
N ASN A 93 2.91 -4.96 16.35
CA ASN A 93 3.79 -4.16 15.50
C ASN A 93 3.82 -4.55 14.01
N SER A 94 2.87 -5.38 13.57
CA SER A 94 2.86 -5.97 12.23
C SER A 94 1.51 -5.80 11.54
N HIS A 95 0.43 -6.26 12.17
CA HIS A 95 -0.90 -6.22 11.57
C HIS A 95 -1.50 -4.82 11.64
N PRO A 96 -2.45 -4.48 10.75
CA PRO A 96 -3.08 -3.18 10.77
C PRO A 96 -4.13 -3.14 11.89
N ASN A 97 -4.19 -2.01 12.60
CA ASN A 97 -5.35 -1.69 13.42
C ASN A 97 -6.49 -1.15 12.54
N LEU A 98 -7.61 -0.76 13.15
CA LEU A 98 -8.76 -0.20 12.45
C LEU A 98 -8.42 1.00 11.55
N THR A 99 -7.57 1.92 12.01
CA THR A 99 -7.12 3.08 11.22
C THR A 99 -6.34 2.61 9.99
N GLY A 100 -5.43 1.64 10.17
CA GLY A 100 -4.62 1.09 9.08
C GLY A 100 -5.46 0.34 8.04
N SER A 101 -6.41 -0.47 8.50
CA SER A 101 -7.35 -1.21 7.65
C SER A 101 -8.28 -0.28 6.88
N TYR A 102 -8.78 0.78 7.51
CA TYR A 102 -9.61 1.78 6.85
C TYR A 102 -8.83 2.53 5.76
N LEU A 103 -7.59 2.93 6.04
CA LEU A 103 -6.75 3.57 5.03
C LEU A 103 -6.44 2.62 3.86
N ALA A 104 -6.20 1.33 4.14
CA ALA A 104 -6.02 0.31 3.10
C ALA A 104 -7.27 0.17 2.21
N ALA A 105 -8.47 0.20 2.80
CA ALA A 105 -9.73 0.19 2.06
C ALA A 105 -9.90 1.44 1.18
N CYS A 106 -9.56 2.62 1.68
CA CYS A 106 -9.59 3.87 0.90
C CYS A 106 -8.62 3.82 -0.30
N VAL A 107 -7.41 3.28 -0.11
CA VAL A 107 -6.44 3.10 -1.19
C VAL A 107 -6.96 2.11 -2.24
N LEU A 108 -7.53 0.98 -1.82
CA LEU A 108 -8.14 0.02 -2.74
C LEU A 108 -9.30 0.63 -3.53
N TYR A 109 -10.16 1.42 -2.87
CA TYR A 109 -11.21 2.16 -3.54
C TYR A 109 -10.64 3.06 -4.65
N ALA A 110 -9.66 3.90 -4.30
CA ALA A 110 -9.04 4.82 -5.26
C ALA A 110 -8.34 4.09 -6.42
N VAL A 111 -7.77 2.91 -6.19
CA VAL A 111 -7.09 2.12 -7.23
C VAL A 111 -8.10 1.41 -8.15
N ILE A 112 -9.16 0.83 -7.58
CA ILE A 112 -10.14 0.02 -8.32
C ILE A 112 -11.09 0.91 -9.11
N PHE A 113 -11.60 1.97 -8.49
CA PHE A 113 -12.58 2.87 -9.10
C PHE A 113 -11.94 4.06 -9.80
N GLN A 114 -10.64 4.30 -9.57
CA GLN A 114 -9.95 5.51 -10.05
C GLN A 114 -10.66 6.80 -9.64
N ASP A 115 -11.25 6.78 -8.44
CA ASP A 115 -12.09 7.84 -7.89
C ASP A 115 -11.71 8.14 -6.44
N SER A 116 -12.00 9.35 -5.98
CA SER A 116 -11.66 9.76 -4.61
C SER A 116 -12.57 9.08 -3.59
N PRO A 117 -12.03 8.49 -2.51
CA PRO A 117 -12.85 8.02 -1.39
C PRO A 117 -13.32 9.16 -0.47
N GLU A 118 -12.96 10.42 -0.75
CA GLU A 118 -13.40 11.57 0.04
C GLU A 118 -14.91 11.72 0.04
N GLY A 119 -15.48 11.83 1.25
CA GLY A 119 -16.92 12.00 1.42
C GLY A 119 -17.72 10.70 1.54
N ILE A 120 -17.09 9.52 1.44
CA ILE A 120 -17.74 8.25 1.81
C ILE A 120 -18.17 8.32 3.28
N GLY A 121 -19.45 8.10 3.55
CA GLY A 121 -20.07 8.40 4.84
C GLY A 121 -19.81 7.39 5.96
N ASP A 122 -19.46 6.15 5.65
CA ASP A 122 -19.12 5.15 6.67
C ASP A 122 -17.67 5.34 7.14
N HIS A 123 -17.50 5.60 8.44
CA HIS A 123 -16.21 5.91 9.06
C HIS A 123 -15.74 4.85 10.07
N LEU A 124 -16.47 3.72 10.22
CA LEU A 124 -16.12 2.62 11.13
C LEU A 124 -15.68 3.07 12.54
N ASN A 125 -16.33 4.08 13.13
CA ASN A 125 -15.99 4.69 14.44
C ASN A 125 -14.68 5.50 14.53
N LEU A 126 -14.00 5.82 13.42
CA LEU A 126 -12.77 6.62 13.43
C LEU A 126 -12.98 8.11 13.71
N GLY A 127 -14.22 8.59 13.61
CA GLY A 127 -14.59 10.00 13.67
C GLY A 127 -14.35 10.71 12.33
N LYS A 128 -15.24 11.65 12.00
CA LYS A 128 -15.28 12.32 10.68
C LYS A 128 -13.96 12.98 10.28
N THR A 129 -13.29 13.66 11.21
CA THR A 129 -12.02 14.35 10.92
C THR A 129 -10.90 13.38 10.55
N LYS A 130 -10.74 12.29 11.31
CA LYS A 130 -9.72 11.27 11.03
C LYS A 130 -10.04 10.54 9.73
N ALA A 131 -11.27 10.09 9.55
CA ALA A 131 -11.71 9.42 8.34
C ALA A 131 -11.50 10.29 7.09
N GLY A 132 -11.87 11.58 7.16
CA GLY A 132 -11.66 12.53 6.07
C GLY A 132 -10.18 12.72 5.72
N TYR A 133 -9.29 12.78 6.71
CA TYR A 133 -7.85 12.83 6.46
C TYR A 133 -7.34 11.57 5.75
N LEU A 134 -7.79 10.38 6.17
CA LEU A 134 -7.39 9.10 5.58
C LEU A 134 -7.91 8.93 4.15
N GLN A 135 -9.14 9.37 3.88
CA GLN A 135 -9.71 9.39 2.53
C GLN A 135 -8.88 10.30 1.61
N LYS A 136 -8.63 11.53 2.06
CA LYS A 136 -7.86 12.52 1.31
C LYS A 136 -6.45 12.03 0.98
N ILE A 137 -5.71 11.52 1.97
CA ILE A 137 -4.32 11.08 1.72
C ILE A 137 -4.24 9.85 0.82
N ALA A 138 -5.28 8.99 0.81
CA ALA A 138 -5.41 7.90 -0.15
C ALA A 138 -5.64 8.41 -1.57
N ALA A 139 -6.56 9.36 -1.77
CA ALA A 139 -6.77 10.02 -3.06
C ALA A 139 -5.47 10.69 -3.55
N GLU A 140 -4.83 11.50 -2.71
CA GLU A 140 -3.60 12.21 -3.08
C GLU A 140 -2.46 11.25 -3.42
N THR A 141 -2.32 10.13 -2.70
CA THR A 141 -1.24 9.17 -2.98
C THR A 141 -1.47 8.43 -4.28
N VAL A 142 -2.72 8.06 -4.60
CA VAL A 142 -3.05 7.25 -5.79
C VAL A 142 -3.28 8.13 -7.02
N LEU A 143 -4.21 9.07 -6.96
CA LEU A 143 -4.74 9.79 -8.12
C LEU A 143 -3.79 10.85 -8.67
N ASN A 144 -2.92 11.42 -7.83
CA ASN A 144 -1.93 12.40 -8.28
C ASN A 144 -0.80 11.77 -9.13
N ASP A 145 -0.63 10.45 -9.08
CA ASP A 145 0.43 9.74 -9.82
C ASP A 145 0.02 8.31 -10.22
N LEU A 146 -1.09 8.18 -10.96
CA LEU A 146 -1.58 6.89 -11.48
C LEU A 146 -0.47 6.12 -12.24
N LYS A 147 0.38 6.86 -12.96
CA LYS A 147 1.47 6.30 -13.76
C LYS A 147 2.51 5.58 -12.91
N ARG A 148 2.90 6.16 -11.77
CA ARG A 148 3.82 5.50 -10.81
C ARG A 148 3.29 4.17 -10.34
N TRP A 149 1.97 4.04 -10.19
CA TRP A 149 1.31 2.83 -9.71
C TRP A 149 0.90 1.86 -10.80
N HIS A 150 1.29 2.12 -12.06
CA HIS A 150 0.94 1.29 -13.21
C HIS A 150 -0.59 1.10 -13.38
N ILE A 151 -1.38 2.10 -12.95
CA ILE A 151 -2.82 2.17 -13.15
C ILE A 151 -3.07 2.78 -14.54
N LYS A 152 -4.01 2.21 -15.29
CA LYS A 152 -4.32 2.58 -16.68
C LYS A 152 -5.36 3.67 -16.77
#